data_AF-A0A1S1LK21-F1
#
_entry.id   AF-A0A1S1LK21-F1
#
_cell.length_a   1.000
_cell.length_b   1.000
_cell.length_c   1.000
_cell.angle_alpha   90.00
_cell.angle_beta   90.00
_cell.angle_gamma   90.00
#
_symmetry.space_group_name_H-M   'P 1'
#
loop_
_entity.id
_entity.type
_entity.pdbx_description
1 polymer ?
#
loop_
_entity_poly.entity_id
_entity_poly.type
_entity_poly.pdbx_seq_one_letter_code
_entity_poly.pdbx_strand_id
1 'polypeptide(L)'
;MSDVTPNDMPGAAETVVSEPAPATETVEAPVEKPKPTESVDFWKSKAREQERRAKDNFDDAAKWRDLIEKSGADKKSEFDPRVEIEKIRAELTSERTERVRSEVARITGVDPDDIKGNTEEEMRASAERWQQRFNARLEEAMKSKSAPAAAPAAEVTSDKKVTGPQQITSRDELKNMSPQQRVEALKNGQLDELMGKK
;
A
#
# COMPACT_ATOMS: atom_id res chain seq x y z
N MET A 1 59.37 -21.43 11.20
CA MET A 1 59.49 -20.61 9.98
C MET A 1 58.71 -19.33 10.23
N SER A 2 59.44 -18.20 10.27
CA SER A 2 59.01 -16.78 10.11
C SER A 2 57.82 -16.33 10.98
N ASP A 3 57.96 -15.62 12.10
CA ASP A 3 58.76 -14.41 12.41
C ASP A 3 58.38 -13.20 11.55
N VAL A 4 57.57 -12.29 12.12
CA VAL A 4 57.54 -10.85 11.84
C VAL A 4 57.08 -10.13 13.12
N THR A 5 58.04 -9.50 13.81
CA THR A 5 57.83 -8.37 14.73
C THR A 5 57.60 -7.09 13.92
N PRO A 6 56.81 -6.13 14.42
CA PRO A 6 57.33 -4.75 14.41
C PRO A 6 57.46 -4.14 15.80
N ASN A 7 58.71 -4.12 16.26
CA ASN A 7 59.22 -3.15 17.21
C ASN A 7 59.46 -1.84 16.46
N ASP A 8 58.66 -0.80 16.73
CA ASP A 8 59.01 0.58 16.38
C ASP A 8 58.27 1.55 17.31
N MET A 9 58.67 1.57 18.58
CA MET A 9 58.45 2.74 19.45
C MET A 9 59.81 3.41 19.65
N PRO A 10 60.00 4.64 19.13
CA PRO A 10 61.27 5.32 19.25
C PRO A 10 61.43 5.96 20.63
N GLY A 11 62.59 5.74 21.25
CA GLY A 11 63.22 6.75 22.08
C GLY A 11 63.02 6.66 23.59
N ALA A 12 63.49 5.56 24.19
CA ALA A 12 63.97 5.59 25.57
C ALA A 12 65.43 5.09 25.56
N ALA A 13 66.35 5.97 25.14
CA ALA A 13 67.78 5.72 25.27
C ALA A 13 68.25 6.31 26.60
N GLU A 14 68.59 5.41 27.52
CA GLU A 14 69.32 5.67 28.76
C GLU A 14 70.65 6.38 28.43
N THR A 15 70.80 7.59 28.95
CA THR A 15 72.07 8.33 28.90
C THR A 15 73.04 7.77 29.93
N VAL A 16 74.08 7.12 29.42
CA VAL A 16 75.26 6.67 30.16
C VAL A 16 76.10 7.89 30.56
N VAL A 17 76.41 7.99 31.85
CA VAL A 17 77.35 8.98 32.42
C VAL A 17 78.78 8.59 32.04
N SER A 18 79.54 9.49 31.42
CA SER A 18 80.98 9.60 31.60
C SER A 18 81.49 10.98 31.18
N GLU A 19 82.13 11.65 32.13
CA GLU A 19 82.95 12.86 31.98
C GLU A 19 84.28 12.54 31.27
N PRO A 20 84.98 13.52 30.65
CA PRO A 20 85.99 14.29 31.39
C PRO A 20 86.06 15.81 31.06
N ALA A 21 86.56 16.56 32.04
CA ALA A 21 86.82 18.00 32.16
C ALA A 21 87.93 18.58 31.21
N PRO A 22 88.40 19.84 31.39
CA PRO A 22 87.72 21.14 31.33
C PRO A 22 88.37 22.08 30.29
N ALA A 23 87.63 23.03 29.72
CA ALA A 23 88.21 24.17 29.01
C ALA A 23 87.45 25.46 29.36
N THR A 24 88.16 26.33 30.06
CA THR A 24 87.82 27.74 30.35
C THR A 24 87.84 28.57 29.07
N GLU A 25 86.78 29.34 28.78
CA GLU A 25 86.88 30.78 28.47
C GLU A 25 85.50 31.44 28.21
N THR A 26 85.28 32.54 28.91
CA THR A 26 84.40 33.70 28.61
C THR A 26 82.88 33.52 28.70
N VAL A 27 82.33 33.90 29.86
CA VAL A 27 80.90 34.18 30.07
C VAL A 27 80.60 35.60 29.58
N GLU A 28 80.08 35.73 28.36
CA GLU A 28 79.16 36.82 28.05
C GLU A 28 77.77 36.36 28.50
N ALA A 29 77.20 37.03 29.51
CA ALA A 29 75.85 36.76 29.96
C ALA A 29 74.85 37.04 28.83
N PRO A 30 74.08 36.04 28.34
CA PRO A 30 72.98 36.33 27.44
C PRO A 30 71.88 36.99 28.26
N VAL A 31 71.45 38.18 27.85
CA VAL A 31 70.20 38.78 28.34
C VAL A 31 69.07 37.80 28.03
N GLU A 32 68.63 37.07 29.05
CA GLU A 32 67.54 36.10 28.96
C GLU A 32 66.26 36.87 28.62
N LYS A 33 65.84 36.84 27.36
CA LYS A 33 64.52 37.36 26.98
C LYS A 33 63.48 36.60 27.81
N PRO A 34 62.57 37.29 28.52
CA PRO A 34 61.59 36.61 29.36
C PRO A 34 60.79 35.63 28.52
N LYS A 35 60.57 34.43 29.07
CA LYS A 35 59.81 33.39 28.38
C LYS A 35 58.44 33.99 28.02
N PRO A 36 57.89 33.67 26.83
CA PRO A 36 56.67 34.32 26.34
C PRO A 36 55.51 34.21 27.33
N THR A 37 55.51 33.21 28.21
CA THR A 37 54.54 32.95 29.28
C THR A 37 54.59 33.90 30.47
N GLU A 38 55.55 34.82 30.57
CA GLU A 38 55.73 35.67 31.77
C GLU A 38 55.22 37.09 31.57
N SER A 39 54.86 37.48 30.34
CA SER A 39 54.32 38.81 30.07
C SER A 39 52.81 38.88 30.30
N VAL A 40 52.33 39.97 30.92
CA VAL A 40 50.89 40.25 31.09
C VAL A 40 50.18 40.29 29.75
N ASP A 41 50.86 40.77 28.70
CA ASP A 41 50.29 40.85 27.35
C ASP A 41 50.10 39.48 26.70
N PHE A 42 50.97 38.50 26.99
CA PHE A 42 50.77 37.11 26.56
C PHE A 42 49.52 36.50 27.21
N TRP A 43 49.32 36.69 28.52
CA TRP A 43 48.12 36.19 29.20
C TRP A 43 46.85 36.88 28.72
N LYS A 44 46.89 38.20 28.46
CA LYS A 44 45.77 38.92 27.84
C LYS A 44 45.45 38.41 26.43
N SER A 45 46.48 38.15 25.62
CA SER A 45 46.31 37.58 24.28
C SER A 45 45.69 36.19 24.35
N LYS A 46 46.21 35.33 25.23
CA LYS A 46 45.67 33.98 25.48
C LYS A 46 44.24 34.00 26.00
N ALA A 47 43.89 34.92 26.90
CA ALA A 47 42.53 35.07 27.40
C ALA A 47 41.55 35.40 26.26
N ARG A 48 41.91 36.34 25.38
CA ARG A 48 41.08 36.68 24.20
C ARG A 48 40.99 35.53 23.21
N GLU A 49 42.06 34.76 23.04
CA GLU A 49 42.09 33.58 22.18
C GLU A 49 41.12 32.50 22.69
N GLN A 50 41.12 32.26 24.01
CA GLN A 50 40.21 31.31 24.64
C GLN A 50 38.75 31.80 24.64
N GLU A 51 38.53 33.10 24.83
CA GLU A 51 37.20 33.70 24.72
C GLU A 51 36.62 33.51 23.30
N ARG A 52 37.43 33.75 22.26
CA ARG A 52 37.03 33.49 20.87
C ARG A 52 36.70 32.02 20.64
N ARG A 53 37.56 31.11 21.09
CA ARG A 53 37.30 29.65 20.99
C ARG A 53 36.05 29.22 21.73
N ALA A 54 35.79 29.79 22.90
CA ALA A 54 34.59 29.49 23.67
C ALA A 54 33.32 29.94 22.93
N LYS A 55 33.37 31.11 22.30
CA LYS A 55 32.27 31.61 21.48
C LYS A 55 32.05 30.76 20.23
N ASP A 56 33.11 30.46 19.49
CA ASP A 56 33.02 29.64 18.27
C ASP A 56 32.49 28.23 18.60
N ASN A 57 32.97 27.62 19.69
CA ASN A 57 32.49 26.32 20.16
C ASN A 57 31.02 26.38 20.61
N PHE A 58 30.60 27.48 21.25
CA PHE A 58 29.19 27.67 21.62
C PHE A 58 28.30 27.78 20.37
N ASP A 59 28.70 28.58 19.39
CA ASP A 59 27.96 28.79 18.15
C ASP A 59 27.86 27.49 17.34
N ASP A 60 28.94 26.71 17.29
CA ASP A 60 28.93 25.39 16.65
C ASP A 60 28.06 24.39 17.42
N ALA A 61 28.17 24.34 18.76
CA ALA A 61 27.28 23.51 19.57
C ALA A 61 25.80 23.91 19.41
N ALA A 62 25.49 25.19 19.23
CA ALA A 62 24.13 25.66 18.95
C ALA A 62 23.65 25.15 17.58
N LYS A 63 24.46 25.29 16.52
CA LYS A 63 24.14 24.73 15.20
C LYS A 63 23.93 23.22 15.24
N TRP A 64 24.75 22.50 16.01
CA TRP A 64 24.60 21.06 16.19
C TRP A 64 23.28 20.70 16.88
N ARG A 65 22.90 21.40 17.95
CA ARG A 65 21.60 21.20 18.62
C ARG A 65 20.43 21.49 17.68
N ASP A 66 20.47 22.60 16.96
CA ASP A 66 19.46 22.95 15.95
C ASP A 66 19.33 21.88 14.86
N LEU A 67 20.46 21.32 14.40
CA LEU A 67 20.47 20.27 13.39
C LEU A 67 19.86 18.98 13.93
N ILE A 68 20.18 18.62 15.17
CA ILE A 68 19.63 17.43 15.85
C ILE A 68 18.12 17.59 16.07
N GLU A 69 17.66 18.78 16.45
CA GLU A 69 16.24 19.08 16.63
C GLU A 69 15.47 19.02 15.30
N LYS A 70 16.01 19.65 14.24
CA LYS A 70 15.41 19.64 12.90
C LYS A 70 15.44 18.27 12.24
N SER A 71 16.50 17.51 12.43
CA SER A 71 16.61 16.12 11.91
C SER A 71 15.77 15.14 12.70
N GLY A 72 15.27 15.53 13.88
CA GLY A 72 14.53 14.66 14.77
C GLY A 72 15.38 13.54 15.36
N ALA A 73 16.72 13.64 15.32
CA ALA A 73 17.62 12.60 15.82
C ALA A 73 17.55 12.45 17.36
N ASP A 74 17.26 13.53 18.09
CA ASP A 74 17.02 13.49 19.55
C ASP A 74 15.64 12.95 19.93
N LYS A 75 14.68 12.98 18.99
CA LYS A 75 13.47 12.19 19.16
C LYS A 75 13.95 10.76 18.93
N LYS A 76 14.18 10.00 20.01
CA LYS A 76 14.41 8.55 19.95
C LYS A 76 13.50 8.00 18.86
N SER A 77 14.07 7.72 17.68
CA SER A 77 13.23 7.60 16.51
C SER A 77 12.40 6.36 16.73
N GLU A 78 11.09 6.54 16.80
CA GLU A 78 10.09 5.48 16.80
C GLU A 78 10.13 4.66 15.48
N PHE A 79 11.06 5.02 14.58
CA PHE A 79 11.51 4.26 13.44
C PHE A 79 12.30 3.02 13.90
N ASP A 80 11.58 1.92 14.12
CA ASP A 80 12.18 0.59 14.16
C ASP A 80 12.31 0.08 12.71
N PRO A 81 13.54 -0.06 12.18
CA PRO A 81 13.75 -0.51 10.81
C PRO A 81 13.15 -1.90 10.54
N ARG A 82 12.98 -2.75 11.57
CA ARG A 82 12.36 -4.06 11.41
C ARG A 82 10.86 -3.93 11.12
N VAL A 83 10.18 -3.10 11.89
CA VAL A 83 8.75 -2.81 11.71
C VAL A 83 8.51 -2.18 10.35
N GLU A 84 9.38 -1.28 9.91
CA GLU A 84 9.24 -0.65 8.60
C GLU A 84 9.45 -1.64 7.45
N ILE A 85 10.45 -2.52 7.55
CA ILE A 85 10.64 -3.60 6.58
C ILE A 85 9.44 -4.54 6.54
N GLU A 86 8.85 -4.86 7.70
CA GLU A 86 7.64 -5.69 7.77
C GLU A 86 6.42 -5.02 7.11
N LYS A 87 6.23 -3.72 7.32
CA LYS A 87 5.18 -2.94 6.64
C LYS A 87 5.36 -2.94 5.13
N ILE A 88 6.58 -2.63 4.66
CA ILE A 88 6.90 -2.62 3.22
C ILE A 88 6.66 -4.01 2.62
N ARG A 89 7.03 -5.09 3.33
CA ARG A 89 6.75 -6.45 2.89
C ARG A 89 5.26 -6.72 2.84
N ALA A 90 4.49 -6.32 3.84
CA ALA A 90 3.05 -6.49 3.89
C ALA A 90 2.37 -5.78 2.71
N GLU A 91 2.73 -4.51 2.46
CA GLU A 91 2.24 -3.72 1.33
C GLU A 91 2.59 -4.34 -0.02
N LEU A 92 3.83 -4.80 -0.18
CA LEU A 92 4.26 -5.46 -1.41
C LEU A 92 3.52 -6.79 -1.62
N THR A 93 3.26 -7.54 -0.55
CA THR A 93 2.46 -8.77 -0.64
C THR A 93 1.00 -8.47 -0.97
N SER A 94 0.39 -7.44 -0.37
CA SER A 94 -1.00 -7.08 -0.68
C SER A 94 -1.13 -6.64 -2.13
N GLU A 95 -0.24 -5.78 -2.63
CA GLU A 95 -0.24 -5.33 -4.03
C GLU A 95 -0.08 -6.50 -5.01
N ARG A 96 0.83 -7.45 -4.71
CA ARG A 96 0.99 -8.67 -5.51
C ARG A 96 -0.27 -9.52 -5.51
N THR A 97 -0.90 -9.70 -4.34
CA THR A 97 -2.14 -10.48 -4.27
C THR A 97 -3.29 -9.81 -5.01
N GLU A 98 -3.42 -8.49 -4.95
CA GLU A 98 -4.43 -7.72 -5.68
C GLU A 98 -4.21 -7.78 -7.19
N ARG A 99 -2.97 -7.69 -7.64
CA ARG A 99 -2.62 -7.87 -9.05
C ARG A 99 -3.04 -9.25 -9.54
N VAL A 100 -2.67 -10.31 -8.83
CA VAL A 100 -3.06 -11.69 -9.18
C VAL A 100 -4.58 -11.84 -9.15
N ARG A 101 -5.26 -11.27 -8.14
CA ARG A 101 -6.73 -11.28 -8.05
C ARG A 101 -7.38 -10.61 -9.26
N SER A 102 -6.84 -9.47 -9.70
CA SER A 102 -7.32 -8.75 -10.88
C SER A 102 -7.09 -9.54 -12.17
N GLU A 103 -6.00 -10.31 -12.25
CA GLU A 103 -5.71 -11.17 -13.41
C GLU A 103 -6.64 -12.37 -13.46
N VAL A 104 -6.86 -13.05 -12.33
CA VAL A 104 -7.83 -14.14 -12.22
C VAL A 104 -9.25 -13.65 -12.53
N ALA A 105 -9.62 -12.46 -12.05
CA ALA A 105 -10.90 -11.82 -12.37
C ALA A 105 -11.07 -11.62 -13.88
N ARG A 106 -10.05 -11.12 -14.57
CA ARG A 106 -10.09 -10.94 -16.04
C ARG A 106 -10.23 -12.26 -16.79
N ILE A 107 -9.57 -13.32 -16.33
CA ILE A 107 -9.60 -14.63 -16.98
C ILE A 107 -10.95 -15.32 -16.76
N THR A 108 -11.49 -15.24 -15.54
CA THR A 108 -12.72 -15.96 -15.15
C THR A 108 -13.99 -15.14 -15.35
N GLY A 109 -13.88 -13.83 -15.55
CA GLY A 109 -15.03 -12.92 -15.64
C GLY A 109 -15.78 -12.72 -14.32
N VAL A 110 -15.19 -13.14 -13.20
CA VAL A 110 -15.73 -12.93 -11.84
C VAL A 110 -15.19 -11.62 -11.28
N ASP A 111 -16.02 -10.88 -10.53
CA ASP A 111 -15.61 -9.65 -9.87
C ASP A 111 -14.41 -9.90 -8.94
N PRO A 112 -13.33 -9.09 -8.97
CA PRO A 112 -12.22 -9.24 -8.04
C PRO A 112 -12.65 -9.25 -6.57
N ASP A 113 -13.73 -8.56 -6.18
CA ASP A 113 -14.19 -8.53 -4.79
C ASP A 113 -14.76 -9.88 -4.31
N ASP A 114 -15.25 -10.70 -5.24
CA ASP A 114 -15.80 -12.04 -4.98
C ASP A 114 -14.71 -13.14 -4.94
N ILE A 115 -13.48 -12.83 -5.37
CA ILE A 115 -12.36 -13.78 -5.41
C ILE A 115 -11.60 -13.73 -4.10
N LYS A 116 -11.57 -14.86 -3.36
CA LYS A 116 -10.85 -15.00 -2.10
C LYS A 116 -9.64 -15.92 -2.25
N GLY A 117 -8.58 -15.64 -1.51
CA GLY A 117 -7.33 -16.40 -1.52
C GLY A 117 -6.09 -15.52 -1.52
N ASN A 118 -4.96 -16.10 -1.13
CA ASN A 118 -3.65 -15.44 -1.15
C ASN A 118 -2.75 -15.99 -2.25
N THR A 119 -3.05 -17.17 -2.78
CA THR A 119 -2.35 -17.77 -3.91
C THR A 119 -3.23 -17.77 -5.16
N GLU A 120 -2.58 -17.84 -6.32
CA GLU A 120 -3.25 -17.86 -7.62
C GLU A 120 -4.19 -19.08 -7.77
N GLU A 121 -3.78 -20.22 -7.23
CA GLU A 121 -4.55 -21.47 -7.23
C GLU A 121 -5.82 -21.35 -6.37
N GLU A 122 -5.70 -20.79 -5.16
CA GLU A 122 -6.84 -20.53 -4.28
C GLU A 122 -7.82 -19.55 -4.93
N MET A 123 -7.30 -18.48 -5.55
CA MET A 123 -8.12 -17.48 -6.24
C MET A 123 -8.88 -18.08 -7.42
N ARG A 124 -8.24 -18.93 -8.23
CA ARG A 124 -8.92 -19.66 -9.31
C ARG A 124 -9.99 -20.61 -8.78
N ALA A 125 -9.68 -21.40 -7.76
CA ALA A 125 -10.65 -22.30 -7.16
C ALA A 125 -11.84 -21.55 -6.54
N SER A 126 -11.60 -20.37 -5.95
CA SER A 126 -12.66 -19.48 -5.45
C SER A 126 -13.56 -18.98 -6.59
N ALA A 127 -12.96 -18.51 -7.69
CA ALA A 127 -13.71 -18.05 -8.85
C ALA A 127 -14.54 -19.17 -9.48
N GLU A 128 -14.00 -20.38 -9.59
CA GLU A 128 -14.73 -21.54 -10.11
C GLU A 128 -15.92 -21.92 -9.21
N ARG A 129 -15.72 -21.94 -7.88
CA ARG A 129 -16.81 -22.16 -6.92
C ARG A 129 -17.90 -21.10 -7.04
N TRP A 130 -17.52 -19.84 -7.23
CA TRP A 130 -18.47 -18.76 -7.45
C TRP A 130 -19.29 -19.00 -8.73
N GLN A 131 -18.63 -19.35 -9.85
CA GLN A 131 -19.31 -19.65 -11.11
C GLN A 131 -20.26 -20.84 -11.00
N GLN A 132 -19.85 -21.92 -10.33
CA GLN A 132 -20.70 -23.09 -10.10
C GLN A 132 -21.98 -22.71 -9.33
N ARG A 133 -21.84 -21.91 -8.27
CA ARG A 133 -22.99 -21.42 -7.48
C ARG A 133 -23.87 -20.45 -8.26
N PHE A 134 -23.26 -19.58 -9.06
CA PHE A 134 -23.95 -18.63 -9.91
C PHE A 134 -24.78 -19.36 -10.97
N ASN A 135 -24.18 -20.33 -11.67
CA ASN A 135 -24.84 -21.15 -12.68
C ASN A 135 -25.98 -21.97 -12.08
N ALA A 136 -25.77 -22.62 -10.92
CA ALA A 136 -26.84 -23.35 -10.24
C ALA A 136 -28.04 -22.45 -9.89
N ARG A 137 -27.77 -21.23 -9.41
CA ARG A 137 -28.82 -20.23 -9.14
C ARG A 137 -29.52 -19.76 -10.42
N LEU A 138 -28.78 -19.60 -11.51
CA LEU A 138 -29.32 -19.24 -12.82
C LEU A 138 -30.24 -20.34 -13.35
N GLU A 139 -29.82 -21.61 -13.24
CA GLU A 139 -30.62 -22.78 -13.61
C GLU A 139 -31.88 -22.90 -12.75
N GLU A 140 -31.79 -22.70 -11.45
CA GLU A 140 -32.94 -22.69 -10.55
C GLU A 140 -33.91 -21.53 -10.87
N ALA A 141 -33.38 -20.34 -11.17
CA ALA A 141 -34.18 -19.20 -11.61
C ALA A 141 -34.86 -19.44 -12.98
N MET A 142 -34.17 -20.09 -13.91
CA MET A 142 -34.74 -20.48 -15.20
C MET A 142 -35.80 -21.57 -15.03
N LYS A 143 -35.57 -22.54 -14.14
CA LYS A 143 -36.52 -23.63 -13.84
C LYS A 143 -37.75 -23.13 -13.08
N SER A 144 -37.60 -22.18 -12.17
CA SER A 144 -38.73 -21.57 -11.43
C SER A 144 -39.54 -20.58 -12.27
N LYS A 145 -38.91 -19.90 -13.26
CA LYS A 145 -39.65 -19.18 -14.31
C LYS A 145 -40.26 -20.10 -15.36
N SER A 146 -39.80 -21.35 -15.45
CA SER A 146 -40.35 -22.40 -16.31
C SER A 146 -41.43 -23.20 -15.55
N ALA A 147 -42.60 -22.61 -15.31
CA ALA A 147 -43.82 -23.37 -15.04
C ALA A 147 -45.11 -22.54 -15.26
N PRO A 148 -46.22 -23.12 -15.76
CA PRO A 148 -46.34 -24.41 -16.45
C PRO A 148 -46.23 -24.22 -17.97
N ALA A 149 -45.97 -25.32 -18.68
CA ALA A 149 -46.26 -25.40 -20.11
C ALA A 149 -47.73 -25.01 -20.32
N ALA A 150 -47.96 -23.77 -20.73
CA ALA A 150 -49.17 -23.44 -21.46
C ALA A 150 -49.21 -24.39 -22.65
N ALA A 151 -50.37 -25.02 -22.85
CA ALA A 151 -50.70 -25.87 -24.00
C ALA A 151 -50.02 -25.36 -25.28
N PRO A 152 -49.51 -26.26 -26.16
CA PRO A 152 -48.53 -25.95 -27.19
C PRO A 152 -48.88 -24.64 -27.90
N ALA A 153 -48.10 -23.60 -27.60
CA ALA A 153 -48.16 -22.36 -28.34
C ALA A 153 -47.81 -22.73 -29.77
N ALA A 154 -48.82 -22.61 -30.64
CA ALA A 154 -48.71 -22.88 -32.05
C ALA A 154 -47.44 -22.22 -32.58
N GLU A 155 -46.62 -23.01 -33.25
CA GLU A 155 -45.43 -22.59 -33.96
C GLU A 155 -45.75 -21.36 -34.82
N VAL A 156 -45.28 -20.19 -34.39
CA VAL A 156 -45.41 -18.95 -35.14
C VAL A 156 -44.37 -19.01 -36.24
N THR A 157 -44.69 -19.77 -37.29
CA THR A 157 -44.11 -19.55 -38.60
C THR A 157 -44.64 -18.21 -39.10
N SER A 158 -43.76 -17.39 -39.68
CA SER A 158 -43.95 -15.98 -40.03
C SER A 158 -45.06 -15.66 -41.05
N ASP A 159 -45.95 -16.60 -41.35
CA ASP A 159 -46.97 -16.50 -42.41
C ASP A 159 -48.41 -16.59 -41.91
N LYS A 160 -48.66 -16.63 -40.60
CA LYS A 160 -50.03 -16.60 -40.04
C LYS A 160 -50.28 -15.32 -39.25
N LYS A 161 -51.29 -14.55 -39.70
CA LYS A 161 -51.86 -13.40 -38.98
C LYS A 161 -51.98 -13.73 -37.49
N VAL A 162 -51.52 -12.80 -36.65
CA VAL A 162 -51.74 -12.82 -35.19
C VAL A 162 -53.25 -12.85 -34.97
N THR A 163 -53.80 -14.04 -34.75
CA THR A 163 -55.21 -14.20 -34.41
C THR A 163 -55.35 -13.83 -32.95
N GLY A 164 -56.03 -12.71 -32.68
CA GLY A 164 -56.41 -12.32 -31.33
C GLY A 164 -57.28 -13.40 -30.64
N PRO A 165 -57.56 -13.25 -29.34
CA PRO A 165 -58.39 -14.18 -28.60
C PRO A 165 -59.74 -14.36 -29.30
N GLN A 166 -60.26 -15.60 -29.35
CA GLN A 166 -61.52 -15.92 -30.02
C GLN A 166 -62.63 -14.98 -29.55
N GLN A 167 -63.15 -14.20 -30.49
CA GLN A 167 -64.17 -13.18 -30.25
C GLN A 167 -65.54 -13.84 -30.08
N ILE A 168 -66.27 -13.41 -29.06
CA ILE A 168 -67.68 -13.76 -28.88
C ILE A 168 -68.47 -12.81 -29.79
N THR A 169 -68.88 -13.33 -30.95
CA THR A 169 -69.55 -12.55 -32.00
C THR A 169 -71.06 -12.53 -31.86
N SER A 170 -71.64 -13.40 -31.01
CA SER A 170 -73.09 -13.51 -30.83
C SER A 170 -73.58 -12.92 -29.52
N ARG A 171 -74.66 -12.12 -29.62
CA ARG A 171 -75.33 -11.54 -28.44
C ARG A 171 -76.00 -12.59 -27.56
N ASP A 172 -76.39 -13.73 -28.13
CA ASP A 172 -77.07 -14.81 -27.42
C ASP A 172 -76.09 -15.69 -26.64
N GLU A 173 -74.87 -15.87 -27.15
CA GLU A 173 -73.77 -16.50 -26.42
C GLU A 173 -73.42 -15.69 -25.16
N LEU A 174 -73.36 -14.36 -25.28
CA LEU A 174 -73.17 -13.48 -24.13
C LEU A 174 -74.31 -13.59 -23.11
N LYS A 175 -75.55 -13.84 -23.54
CA LYS A 175 -76.70 -13.98 -22.62
C LYS A 175 -76.64 -15.28 -21.81
N ASN A 176 -76.14 -16.36 -22.41
CA ASN A 176 -76.04 -17.67 -21.79
C ASN A 176 -74.84 -17.78 -20.82
N MET A 177 -73.87 -16.86 -20.89
CA MET A 177 -72.73 -16.80 -19.97
C MET A 177 -73.10 -16.19 -18.61
N SER A 178 -72.48 -16.71 -17.55
CA SER A 178 -72.62 -16.18 -16.19
C SER A 178 -72.03 -14.77 -16.08
N PRO A 179 -72.49 -13.92 -15.13
CA PRO A 179 -71.96 -12.57 -14.98
C PRO A 179 -70.44 -12.48 -14.80
N GLN A 180 -69.84 -13.47 -14.12
CA GLN A 180 -68.39 -13.55 -13.93
C GLN A 180 -67.66 -13.81 -15.25
N GLN A 181 -68.18 -14.75 -16.06
CA GLN A 181 -67.61 -15.08 -17.37
C GLN A 181 -67.70 -13.90 -18.35
N ARG A 182 -68.73 -13.05 -18.24
CA ARG A 182 -68.82 -11.82 -19.06
C ARG A 182 -67.73 -10.80 -18.72
N VAL A 183 -67.42 -10.65 -17.43
CA VAL A 183 -66.35 -9.74 -16.95
C VAL A 183 -64.99 -10.26 -17.38
N GLU A 184 -64.77 -11.57 -17.33
CA GLU A 184 -63.55 -12.20 -17.81
C GLU A 184 -63.40 -12.06 -19.33
N ALA A 185 -64.46 -12.32 -20.10
CA ALA A 185 -64.47 -12.12 -21.55
C ALA A 185 -64.19 -10.66 -21.95
N LEU A 186 -64.68 -9.69 -21.17
CA LEU A 186 -64.38 -8.27 -21.38
C LEU A 186 -62.91 -7.95 -21.07
N LYS A 187 -62.37 -8.47 -19.96
CA LYS A 187 -60.96 -8.28 -19.58
C LYS A 187 -59.99 -8.92 -20.58
N ASN A 188 -60.40 -10.05 -21.16
CA ASN A 188 -59.63 -10.79 -22.16
C ASN A 188 -59.78 -10.22 -23.58
N GLY A 189 -60.51 -9.11 -23.77
CA GLY A 189 -60.72 -8.50 -25.09
C GLY A 189 -61.55 -9.36 -26.05
N GLN A 190 -62.30 -10.35 -25.54
CA GLN A 190 -63.10 -11.27 -26.35
C GLN A 190 -64.44 -10.68 -26.79
N LEU A 191 -64.81 -9.52 -26.25
CA LEU A 191 -66.06 -8.81 -26.58
C LEU A 191 -65.82 -7.56 -27.43
N ASP A 192 -64.59 -7.34 -27.89
CA ASP A 192 -64.20 -6.10 -28.56
C ASP A 192 -64.93 -5.92 -29.90
N GLU A 193 -65.13 -6.99 -30.68
CA GLU A 193 -65.94 -6.94 -31.91
C GLU A 193 -67.41 -6.61 -31.63
N LEU A 194 -68.00 -7.15 -30.56
CA LEU A 194 -69.40 -6.93 -30.19
C LEU A 194 -69.62 -5.52 -29.59
N MET A 195 -68.56 -4.95 -29.02
CA MET A 195 -68.52 -3.58 -28.48
C MET A 195 -68.06 -2.55 -29.51
N GLY A 196 -67.75 -2.96 -30.75
CA GLY A 196 -67.31 -2.06 -31.83
C GLY A 196 -65.93 -1.44 -31.60
N LYS A 197 -65.12 -2.03 -30.73
CA LYS A 197 -63.75 -1.63 -30.46
C LYS A 197 -62.84 -2.38 -31.43
N LYS A 198 -62.52 -1.74 -32.56
CA LYS A 198 -61.49 -2.21 -33.50
C LYS A 198 -60.20 -1.45 -33.31
#